data_AF-A0A661TCB2-F1
#
_entry.id   AF-A0A661TCB2-F1
#
_cell.length_a   1.000
_cell.length_b   1.000
_cell.length_c   1.000
_cell.angle_alpha   90.00
_cell.angle_beta   90.00
_cell.angle_gamma   90.00
#
_symmetry.space_group_name_H-M   'P 1'
#
loop_
_entity.id
_entity.type
_entity.pdbx_description
1 polymer ?
#
loop_
_entity_poly.entity_id
_entity_poly.type
_entity_poly.pdbx_seq_one_letter_code
_entity_poly.pdbx_strand_id
1 'polypeptide(L)'
;MNYEEFRRKIHISRYDLCLDTYVRHRKTIRIKNEKTVVKNLDRIFAATLKISNEKGFQAMTMRDFSKETGLSMGALYSYFSSKEELLEMIQSQGRLMVKRIIGDHILALKDPLDRLRRAIL
;
A
#
# COMPACT_ATOMS: atom_id res chain seq x y z
N MET A 1 6.61 22.20 -3.09
CA MET A 1 6.62 21.17 -4.14
C MET A 1 5.19 20.86 -4.48
N ASN A 2 4.78 21.06 -5.73
CA ASN A 2 3.41 20.72 -6.16
C ASN A 2 3.30 19.22 -6.52
N TYR A 3 2.08 18.73 -6.74
CA TYR A 3 1.83 17.31 -7.03
C TYR A 3 2.58 16.79 -8.28
N GLU A 4 2.66 17.59 -9.33
CA GLU A 4 3.36 17.24 -10.58
C GLU A 4 4.89 17.16 -10.41
N GLU A 5 5.46 18.03 -9.58
CA GLU A 5 6.88 17.95 -9.19
C GLU A 5 7.17 16.74 -8.31
N PHE A 6 6.28 16.44 -7.36
CA PHE A 6 6.38 15.27 -6.50
C PHE A 6 6.39 13.98 -7.34
N ARG A 7 5.45 13.85 -8.27
CA ARG A 7 5.36 12.69 -9.17
C ARG A 7 6.59 12.50 -10.07
N ARG A 8 7.26 13.59 -10.47
CA ARG A 8 8.49 13.52 -11.27
C ARG A 8 9.72 13.11 -10.46
N LYS A 9 9.80 13.53 -9.19
CA LYS A 9 10.94 13.25 -8.31
C LYS A 9 10.85 11.89 -7.64
N ILE A 10 9.65 11.40 -7.38
CA ILE A 10 9.42 10.12 -6.69
C ILE A 10 9.18 9.01 -7.71
N HIS A 11 10.20 8.19 -7.97
CA HIS A 11 10.09 6.96 -8.75
C HIS A 11 9.61 5.79 -7.88
N ILE A 12 8.35 5.82 -7.46
CA ILE A 12 7.70 4.67 -6.81
C ILE A 12 6.59 4.18 -7.72
N SER A 13 6.78 3.02 -8.34
CA SER A 13 5.73 2.41 -9.15
C SER A 13 4.78 1.57 -8.28
N ARG A 14 3.53 1.43 -8.72
CA ARG A 14 2.55 0.51 -8.08
C ARG A 14 3.06 -0.93 -8.07
N TYR A 15 3.83 -1.31 -9.11
CA TYR A 15 4.47 -2.60 -9.20
C TYR A 15 5.47 -2.81 -8.05
N ASP A 16 6.38 -1.85 -7.82
CA ASP A 16 7.40 -1.96 -6.77
C ASP A 16 6.77 -2.06 -5.38
N LEU A 17 5.69 -1.30 -5.14
CA LEU A 17 4.94 -1.35 -3.89
C LEU A 17 4.33 -2.75 -3.65
N CYS A 18 3.71 -3.31 -4.67
CA CYS A 18 3.07 -4.63 -4.58
C CYS A 18 4.12 -5.75 -4.48
N LEU A 19 5.25 -5.62 -5.16
CA LEU A 19 6.37 -6.55 -5.06
C LEU A 19 6.99 -6.53 -3.66
N ASP A 20 7.24 -5.34 -3.11
CA ASP A 20 7.76 -5.18 -1.75
C ASP A 20 6.79 -5.77 -0.70
N THR A 21 5.49 -5.51 -0.88
CA THR A 21 4.42 -6.14 -0.07
C THR A 21 4.52 -7.66 -0.16
N TYR A 22 4.61 -8.21 -1.37
CA TYR A 22 4.70 -9.65 -1.55
C TYR A 22 5.93 -10.23 -0.85
N VAL A 23 7.10 -9.59 -0.99
CA VAL A 23 8.34 -10.04 -0.35
C VAL A 23 8.21 -10.08 1.18
N ARG A 24 7.62 -9.04 1.79
CA ARG A 24 7.40 -9.00 3.26
C ARG A 24 6.39 -10.03 3.75
N HIS A 25 5.36 -10.30 2.96
CA HIS A 25 4.27 -11.21 3.32
C HIS A 25 4.39 -12.59 2.65
N ARG A 26 5.57 -12.95 2.12
CA ARG A 26 5.79 -14.19 1.33
C ARG A 26 5.46 -15.48 2.10
N LYS A 27 5.57 -15.43 3.43
CA LYS A 27 5.25 -16.55 4.33
C LYS A 27 3.74 -16.75 4.50
N THR A 28 2.95 -15.68 4.51
CA THR A 28 1.50 -15.75 4.74
C THR A 28 0.70 -15.85 3.44
N ILE A 29 1.16 -15.17 2.38
CA ILE A 29 0.54 -15.25 1.06
C ILE A 29 0.73 -16.67 0.48
N ARG A 30 -0.38 -17.33 0.18
CA ARG A 30 -0.41 -18.73 -0.28
C ARG A 30 -0.02 -18.88 -1.75
N ILE A 31 -0.32 -17.87 -2.58
CA ILE A 31 0.05 -17.86 -4.00
C ILE A 31 1.55 -17.57 -4.15
N LYS A 32 2.24 -18.36 -4.99
CA LYS A 32 3.72 -18.27 -5.15
C LYS A 32 4.18 -17.67 -6.47
N ASN A 33 3.29 -17.55 -7.46
CA ASN A 33 3.62 -16.88 -8.71
C ASN A 33 3.65 -15.36 -8.51
N GLU A 34 4.86 -14.79 -8.56
CA GLU A 34 5.08 -13.36 -8.31
C GLU A 34 4.23 -12.45 -9.20
N LYS A 35 4.23 -12.67 -10.53
CA LYS A 35 3.48 -11.83 -11.47
C LYS A 35 1.98 -11.83 -11.14
N THR A 36 1.43 -13.00 -10.83
CA THR A 36 0.03 -13.13 -10.40
C THR A 36 -0.22 -12.42 -9.08
N VAL A 37 0.68 -12.58 -8.11
CA VAL A 37 0.54 -11.96 -6.79
C VAL A 37 0.57 -10.45 -6.90
N VAL A 38 1.58 -9.89 -7.58
CA VAL A 38 1.76 -8.45 -7.74
C VAL A 38 0.55 -7.83 -8.43
N LYS A 39 0.06 -8.44 -9.53
CA LYS A 39 -1.15 -7.99 -10.23
C LYS A 39 -2.38 -7.98 -9.32
N ASN A 40 -2.56 -9.03 -8.51
CA ASN A 40 -3.74 -9.14 -7.65
C ASN A 40 -3.63 -8.25 -6.41
N LEU A 41 -2.44 -8.04 -5.86
CA LEU A 41 -2.21 -7.08 -4.78
C LEU A 41 -2.56 -5.66 -5.22
N ASP A 42 -2.22 -5.26 -6.46
CA ASP A 42 -2.63 -3.94 -6.98
C ASP A 42 -4.16 -3.80 -7.03
N ARG A 43 -4.87 -4.84 -7.50
CA ARG A 43 -6.35 -4.87 -7.51
C ARG A 43 -6.93 -4.81 -6.09
N ILE A 44 -6.38 -5.60 -5.18
CA ILE A 44 -6.79 -5.67 -3.77
C ILE A 44 -6.62 -4.28 -3.13
N PHE A 45 -5.45 -3.66 -3.25
CA PHE A 45 -5.19 -2.35 -2.67
C PHE A 45 -6.06 -1.24 -3.28
N ALA A 46 -6.22 -1.24 -4.61
CA ALA A 46 -7.09 -0.29 -5.29
C ALA A 46 -8.54 -0.41 -4.80
N ALA A 47 -9.07 -1.62 -4.72
CA ALA A 47 -10.42 -1.88 -4.23
C ALA A 47 -10.58 -1.46 -2.77
N THR A 48 -9.58 -1.71 -1.92
CA THR A 48 -9.66 -1.38 -0.49
C THR A 48 -9.75 0.13 -0.32
N LEU A 49 -8.87 0.87 -0.99
CA LEU A 49 -8.86 2.33 -0.92
C LEU A 49 -10.17 2.93 -1.47
N LYS A 50 -10.67 2.40 -2.58
CA LYS A 50 -11.93 2.85 -3.19
C LYS A 50 -13.10 2.66 -2.25
N ILE A 51 -13.35 1.43 -1.79
CA ILE A 51 -14.51 1.15 -0.91
C ILE A 51 -14.38 1.90 0.42
N SER A 52 -13.15 2.01 0.95
CA SER A 52 -12.88 2.76 2.18
C SER A 52 -13.20 4.24 2.04
N ASN A 53 -12.91 4.84 0.88
CA ASN A 53 -13.24 6.24 0.61
C ASN A 53 -14.76 6.44 0.41
N GLU A 54 -15.47 5.44 -0.11
CA GLU A 54 -16.91 5.53 -0.36
C GLU A 54 -17.76 5.38 0.90
N LYS A 55 -17.44 4.42 1.78
CA LYS A 55 -18.28 4.10 2.95
C LYS A 55 -17.52 3.78 4.23
N GLY A 56 -16.20 3.97 4.24
CA GLY A 56 -15.33 3.63 5.36
C GLY A 56 -14.93 2.16 5.37
N PHE A 57 -13.70 1.92 5.85
CA PHE A 57 -13.11 0.58 5.92
C PHE A 57 -13.93 -0.39 6.79
N GLN A 58 -14.52 0.12 7.88
CA GLN A 58 -15.28 -0.73 8.79
C GLN A 58 -16.55 -1.29 8.15
N ALA A 59 -17.23 -0.51 7.32
CA ALA A 59 -18.44 -0.93 6.61
C ALA A 59 -18.16 -1.76 5.34
N MET A 60 -16.89 -2.01 5.00
CA MET A 60 -16.53 -2.88 3.88
C MET A 60 -16.84 -4.34 4.21
N THR A 61 -17.53 -5.02 3.29
CA THR A 61 -17.77 -6.47 3.37
C THR A 61 -16.89 -7.23 2.38
N MET A 62 -16.61 -8.50 2.68
CA MET A 62 -15.87 -9.37 1.75
C MET A 62 -16.61 -9.61 0.42
N ARG A 63 -17.94 -9.47 0.42
CA ARG A 63 -18.76 -9.58 -0.80
C ARG A 63 -18.56 -8.36 -1.70
N ASP A 64 -18.57 -7.16 -1.13
CA ASP A 64 -18.27 -5.93 -1.87
C ASP A 64 -16.85 -5.99 -2.42
N PHE A 65 -15.92 -6.48 -1.59
CA PHE A 65 -14.53 -6.59 -1.95
C PHE A 65 -14.29 -7.59 -3.09
N SER A 66 -14.96 -8.75 -3.05
CA SER A 66 -14.94 -9.72 -4.14
C SER A 66 -15.48 -9.14 -5.45
N LYS A 67 -16.58 -8.38 -5.39
CA LYS A 67 -17.15 -7.70 -6.57
C LYS A 67 -16.20 -6.66 -7.15
N GLU A 68 -15.66 -5.78 -6.31
CA GLU A 68 -14.78 -4.69 -6.75
C GLU A 68 -13.44 -5.22 -7.29
N THR A 69 -12.85 -6.19 -6.59
CA THR A 69 -11.58 -6.78 -7.03
C THR A 69 -11.75 -7.68 -8.25
N GLY A 70 -12.94 -8.25 -8.47
CA GLY A 70 -13.19 -9.31 -9.47
C GLY A 70 -12.48 -10.63 -9.13
N LEU A 71 -12.14 -10.84 -7.86
CA LEU A 71 -11.57 -12.09 -7.33
C LEU A 71 -12.64 -12.82 -6.50
N SER A 72 -12.62 -14.15 -6.51
CA SER A 72 -13.49 -14.92 -5.61
C SER A 72 -13.09 -14.70 -4.15
N MET A 73 -14.04 -14.90 -3.22
CA MET A 73 -13.72 -14.83 -1.79
C MET A 73 -12.58 -15.78 -1.39
N GLY A 74 -12.58 -17.02 -1.89
CA GLY A 74 -11.50 -17.98 -1.63
C GLY A 74 -10.14 -17.52 -2.17
N ALA A 75 -10.12 -16.84 -3.32
CA ALA A 75 -8.91 -16.24 -3.86
C ALA A 75 -8.42 -15.08 -2.97
N LEU A 76 -9.31 -14.22 -2.47
CA LEU A 76 -8.95 -13.13 -1.56
C LEU A 76 -8.30 -13.66 -0.27
N TYR A 77 -8.87 -14.70 0.33
CA TYR A 77 -8.32 -15.35 1.52
C TYR A 77 -6.96 -16.06 1.32
N SER A 78 -6.46 -16.12 0.07
CA SER A 78 -5.10 -16.59 -0.22
C SER A 78 -4.02 -15.50 -0.06
N TYR A 79 -4.42 -14.23 0.07
CA TYR A 79 -3.52 -13.08 0.25
C TYR A 79 -3.47 -12.57 1.69
N PHE A 80 -4.60 -12.63 2.40
CA PHE A 80 -4.74 -12.20 3.78
C PHE A 80 -5.84 -13.04 4.44
N SER A 81 -5.74 -13.29 5.73
CA SER A 81 -6.68 -14.11 6.51
C SER A 81 -7.88 -13.33 7.04
N SER A 82 -7.74 -12.01 7.23
CA SER A 82 -8.79 -11.13 7.74
C SER A 82 -8.74 -9.73 7.14
N LYS A 83 -9.84 -8.98 7.33
CA LYS A 83 -9.91 -7.57 6.96
C LYS A 83 -8.86 -6.76 7.72
N GLU A 84 -8.62 -7.10 8.97
CA GLU A 84 -7.64 -6.46 9.85
C GLU A 84 -6.21 -6.70 9.36
N GLU A 85 -5.87 -7.90 8.89
CA GLU A 85 -4.57 -8.18 8.27
C GLU A 85 -4.39 -7.37 6.98
N LEU A 86 -5.42 -7.27 6.15
CA LEU A 86 -5.40 -6.42 4.94
C LEU A 86 -5.15 -4.94 5.30
N LEU A 87 -5.76 -4.45 6.37
CA LEU A 87 -5.52 -3.09 6.86
C LEU A 87 -4.08 -2.92 7.29
N GLU A 88 -3.55 -3.86 8.07
CA GLU A 88 -2.18 -3.83 8.56
C GLU A 88 -1.18 -3.83 7.40
N MET A 89 -1.40 -4.67 6.38
CA MET A 89 -0.59 -4.70 5.15
C MET A 89 -0.54 -3.32 4.49
N ILE A 90 -1.70 -2.70 4.24
CA ILE A 90 -1.79 -1.39 3.58
C ILE A 90 -1.15 -0.29 4.42
N GLN A 91 -1.45 -0.24 5.73
CA GLN A 91 -0.90 0.79 6.60
C GLN A 91 0.61 0.64 6.79
N SER A 92 1.11 -0.58 6.93
CA SER A 92 2.55 -0.86 7.03
C SER A 92 3.29 -0.36 5.79
N GLN A 93 2.75 -0.69 4.62
CA GLN A 93 3.30 -0.24 3.34
C GLN A 93 3.23 1.28 3.17
N GLY A 94 2.11 1.90 3.53
CA GLY A 94 1.96 3.35 3.54
C GLY A 94 3.00 4.04 4.44
N ARG A 95 3.19 3.55 5.68
CA ARG A 95 4.19 4.10 6.62
C ARG A 95 5.61 4.00 6.06
N LEU A 96 5.96 2.88 5.45
CA LEU A 96 7.28 2.68 4.85
C LEU A 96 7.53 3.62 3.66
N MET A 97 6.52 3.77 2.80
CA MET A 97 6.57 4.70 1.67
C MET A 97 6.78 6.13 2.16
N VAL A 98 5.97 6.59 3.12
CA VAL A 98 6.08 7.92 3.71
C VAL A 98 7.46 8.12 4.35
N LYS A 99 7.95 7.14 5.13
CA LYS A 99 9.28 7.20 5.75
C LYS A 99 10.40 7.33 4.72
N ARG A 100 10.32 6.61 3.61
CA ARG A 100 11.32 6.68 2.53
C ARG A 100 11.33 8.06 1.89
N ILE A 101 10.16 8.54 1.46
CA ILE A 101 10.02 9.84 0.79
C ILE A 101 10.48 10.98 1.71
N ILE A 102 10.01 10.99 2.96
CA ILE A 102 10.44 11.99 3.94
C ILE A 102 11.95 11.88 4.16
N GLY A 103 12.48 10.67 4.35
CA GLY A 103 13.91 10.40 4.53
C GLY A 103 14.76 11.01 3.41
N ASP A 104 14.39 10.77 2.15
CA ASP A 104 15.09 11.29 0.98
C ASP A 104 15.14 12.84 0.95
N HIS A 105 14.15 13.50 1.58
CA HIS A 105 14.07 14.96 1.63
C HIS A 105 14.68 15.60 2.88
N ILE A 106 14.79 14.88 4.01
CA ILE A 106 15.30 15.44 5.26
C ILE A 106 16.73 15.00 5.59
N LEU A 107 17.20 13.84 5.09
CA LEU A 107 18.52 13.32 5.46
C LEU A 107 19.67 14.16 4.90
N ALA A 108 19.44 14.93 3.85
CA ALA A 108 20.42 15.86 3.28
C ALA A 108 20.59 17.15 4.12
N LEU A 109 19.67 17.43 5.05
CA LEU A 109 19.72 18.62 5.89
C LEU A 109 20.55 18.34 7.15
N LYS A 110 21.46 19.27 7.50
CA LYS A 110 22.34 19.13 8.66
C LYS A 110 21.66 19.53 9.96
N ASP A 111 20.85 20.59 9.94
CA ASP A 111 20.20 21.12 11.13
C ASP A 111 18.95 20.30 11.53
N PRO A 112 18.86 19.78 12.77
CA PRO A 112 17.71 19.01 13.22
C PRO A 112 16.39 19.77 13.17
N LEU A 113 16.39 21.09 13.39
CA LEU A 113 15.17 21.88 13.36
C LEU A 113 14.66 22.05 11.93
N ASP A 114 15.54 22.26 10.96
CA ASP A 114 15.20 22.27 9.54
C ASP A 114 14.70 20.90 9.04
N ARG A 115 15.28 19.80 9.56
CA ARG A 115 14.78 18.43 9.31
C ARG A 115 13.35 18.26 9.80
N LEU A 116 13.06 18.70 11.03
CA LEU A 116 11.72 18.59 11.61
C LEU A 116 10.72 19.46 10.85
N ARG A 117 11.06 20.73 10.60
CA ARG A 117 10.23 21.65 9.80
C ARG A 117 9.88 21.03 8.46
N ARG A 118 10.86 20.46 7.74
CA ARG A 118 10.64 19.84 6.44
C ARG A 118 9.84 18.54 6.48
N ALA A 119 9.80 17.85 7.62
CA ALA A 119 9.04 16.60 7.77
C ALA A 119 7.55 16.84 8.06
N ILE A 120 7.19 17.99 8.63
CA ILE A 120 5.82 18.28 9.10
C ILE A 120 5.13 19.42 8.34
N LEU A 121 5.87 20.22 7.56
CA LEU A 121 5.39 21.31 6.70
C LEU A 121 5.57 20.96 5.21
#